data_AF-A0A2N7PYE9-F1
#
_entry.id   AF-A0A2N7PYE9-F1
#
_cell.length_a   1.000
_cell.length_b   1.000
_cell.length_c   1.000
_cell.angle_alpha   90.00
_cell.angle_beta   90.00
_cell.angle_gamma   90.00
#
_symmetry.space_group_name_H-M   'P 1'
#
loop_
_entity.id
_entity.type
_entity.pdbx_description
1 polymer ?
#
loop_
_entity_poly.entity_id
_entity_poly.type
_entity_poly.pdbx_seq_one_letter_code
_entity_poly.pdbx_strand_id
1 'polypeptide(L)'
;MDKIIGVKQQELNLKLSELNRVKYEINDLEIKKKDIENAMDLLNKDVSTYEEYIANLVAYQKLYTRLKAIEKTLNELKLLEEALAEEAKDIVRDIKAMEIIKHNRLIEHMKKELYKEEMDASFFYNLKHFYIVLITLFLAFNIKTFGAPALYQNAENQINQAINQDQQNLNMLLDQKLKKLEQQKKELQALIKKQEELQKLEKKKQEEAKKKKQQEEQEIQKYVKVVAAADSDQAGAMLNDVDPEIAAKILVMLPSRKAGSILSAMDPKKAALVTDYIMTHKKELNAMKKEIMNAKNQPQNQNTQQNTPNQNQPQNSPPPPPG
;
A
#
# COMPACT_ATOMS: atom_id res chain seq x y z
N MET A 1 -19.60 -6.38 29.44
CA MET A 1 -18.77 -6.44 28.23
C MET A 1 -19.55 -6.93 27.01
N ASP A 2 -20.51 -7.83 27.17
CA ASP A 2 -21.31 -8.36 26.06
C ASP A 2 -22.02 -7.29 25.24
N LYS A 3 -22.60 -6.28 25.91
CA LYS A 3 -23.21 -5.13 25.22
C LYS A 3 -22.21 -4.38 24.34
N ILE A 4 -20.96 -4.21 24.78
CA ILE A 4 -19.92 -3.48 24.04
C ILE A 4 -19.45 -4.31 22.84
N ILE A 5 -19.23 -5.62 23.04
CA ILE A 5 -18.89 -6.56 21.96
C ILE A 5 -20.01 -6.58 20.91
N GLY A 6 -21.28 -6.63 21.34
CA GLY A 6 -22.43 -6.58 20.44
C GLY A 6 -22.51 -5.30 19.61
N VAL A 7 -22.23 -4.13 20.21
CA VAL A 7 -22.16 -2.85 19.49
C VAL A 7 -21.02 -2.88 18.45
N LYS A 8 -19.83 -3.37 18.81
CA LYS A 8 -18.70 -3.49 17.88
C LYS A 8 -18.99 -4.49 16.74
N GLN A 9 -19.74 -5.55 17.00
CA GLN A 9 -20.19 -6.49 15.96
C GLN A 9 -21.18 -5.84 14.99
N GLN A 10 -22.09 -5.00 15.49
CA GLN A 10 -22.99 -4.21 14.63
C GLN A 10 -22.20 -3.20 13.77
N GLU A 11 -21.24 -2.51 14.37
CA GLU A 11 -20.33 -1.60 13.67
C GLU A 11 -19.56 -2.31 12.56
N LEU A 12 -19.01 -3.51 12.85
CA LEU A 12 -18.33 -4.35 11.85
C LEU A 12 -19.27 -4.72 10.69
N ASN A 13 -20.50 -5.14 11.00
CA ASN A 13 -21.47 -5.53 9.96
C ASN A 13 -21.83 -4.35 9.05
N LEU A 14 -21.97 -3.14 9.61
CA LEU A 14 -22.19 -1.93 8.82
C LEU A 14 -21.00 -1.65 7.89
N LYS A 15 -19.77 -1.71 8.41
CA LYS A 15 -18.54 -1.49 7.62
C LYS A 15 -18.37 -2.51 6.51
N LEU A 16 -18.66 -3.79 6.77
CA LEU A 16 -18.64 -4.83 5.75
C LEU A 16 -19.72 -4.63 4.68
N SER A 17 -20.90 -4.12 5.06
CA SER A 17 -21.95 -3.78 4.11
C SER A 17 -21.54 -2.62 3.21
N GLU A 18 -20.94 -1.56 3.76
CA GLU A 18 -20.37 -0.44 3.00
C GLU A 18 -19.26 -0.90 2.05
N LEU A 19 -18.33 -1.73 2.54
CA LEU A 19 -17.25 -2.31 1.74
C LEU A 19 -17.78 -3.11 0.56
N ASN A 20 -18.81 -3.94 0.77
CA ASN A 20 -19.43 -4.71 -0.30
C ASN A 20 -20.12 -3.80 -1.34
N ARG A 21 -20.75 -2.71 -0.89
CA ARG A 21 -21.34 -1.72 -1.81
C ARG A 21 -20.25 -1.07 -2.67
N VAL A 22 -19.16 -0.61 -2.06
CA VAL A 22 -18.03 -0.01 -2.79
C VAL A 22 -17.41 -0.99 -3.79
N LYS A 23 -17.23 -2.26 -3.42
CA LYS A 23 -16.74 -3.31 -4.33
C LYS A 23 -17.66 -3.51 -5.53
N TYR A 24 -18.98 -3.49 -5.31
CA TYR A 24 -19.95 -3.58 -6.39
C TYR A 24 -19.86 -2.37 -7.34
N GLU A 25 -19.78 -1.16 -6.79
CA GLU A 25 -19.63 0.07 -7.57
C GLU A 25 -18.32 0.08 -8.40
N ILE A 26 -17.21 -0.37 -7.81
CA ILE A 26 -15.93 -0.53 -8.52
C ILE A 26 -16.10 -1.50 -9.70
N ASN A 27 -16.67 -2.68 -9.46
CA ASN A 27 -16.85 -3.68 -10.50
C ASN A 27 -17.75 -3.19 -11.65
N ASP A 28 -18.85 -2.50 -11.34
CA ASP A 28 -19.72 -1.88 -12.36
C ASP A 28 -18.99 -0.81 -13.19
N LEU A 29 -18.17 0.02 -12.53
CA LEU A 29 -17.36 1.03 -13.22
C LEU A 29 -16.23 0.42 -14.07
N GLU A 30 -15.62 -0.69 -13.65
CA GLU A 30 -14.63 -1.41 -14.45
C GLU A 30 -15.24 -2.02 -15.71
N ILE A 31 -16.48 -2.55 -15.62
CA ILE A 31 -17.24 -3.02 -16.79
C ILE A 31 -17.50 -1.84 -17.74
N LYS A 32 -18.03 -0.72 -17.23
CA LYS A 32 -18.30 0.48 -18.04
C LYS A 32 -17.03 1.06 -18.68
N LYS A 33 -15.89 1.02 -17.97
CA LYS A 33 -14.58 1.43 -18.49
C LYS A 33 -14.22 0.57 -19.70
N LYS A 34 -14.31 -0.76 -19.56
CA LYS A 34 -14.00 -1.72 -20.63
C LYS A 34 -14.91 -1.53 -21.85
N ASP A 35 -16.19 -1.29 -21.64
CA ASP A 35 -17.14 -1.02 -22.73
C ASP A 35 -16.79 0.26 -23.51
N ILE A 36 -16.34 1.31 -22.81
CA ILE A 36 -15.88 2.55 -23.42
C ILE A 36 -14.58 2.33 -24.20
N GLU A 37 -13.62 1.60 -23.63
CA GLU A 37 -12.37 1.25 -24.32
C GLU A 37 -12.65 0.46 -25.61
N ASN A 38 -13.53 -0.55 -25.55
CA ASN A 38 -13.96 -1.29 -26.74
C ASN A 38 -14.63 -0.38 -27.79
N ALA A 39 -15.50 0.55 -27.36
CA ALA A 39 -16.14 1.49 -28.26
C ALA A 39 -15.13 2.44 -28.92
N MET A 40 -14.12 2.89 -28.17
CA MET A 40 -13.03 3.72 -28.69
C MET A 40 -12.18 2.97 -29.72
N ASP A 41 -11.90 1.69 -29.49
CA ASP A 41 -11.17 0.84 -30.44
C ASP A 41 -11.94 0.63 -31.75
N LEU A 42 -13.28 0.51 -31.67
CA LEU A 42 -14.13 0.40 -32.86
C LEU A 42 -14.11 1.69 -33.70
N LEU A 43 -14.04 2.86 -33.07
CA LEU A 43 -13.97 4.15 -33.76
C LEU A 43 -12.63 4.38 -34.47
N ASN A 44 -11.59 3.64 -34.09
CA ASN A 44 -10.24 3.70 -34.67
C ASN A 44 -10.04 2.77 -35.88
N LYS A 45 -11.08 2.05 -36.34
CA LYS A 45 -11.00 1.20 -37.53
C LYS A 45 -11.07 2.02 -38.83
N ASP A 46 -10.62 1.41 -39.93
CA ASP A 46 -10.54 2.04 -41.25
C ASP A 46 -11.84 2.77 -41.61
N VAL A 47 -11.69 4.06 -41.89
CA VAL A 47 -12.81 4.97 -42.18
C VAL A 47 -12.88 5.20 -43.68
N SER A 48 -14.08 5.07 -44.27
CA SER A 48 -14.26 5.13 -45.72
C SER A 48 -14.46 6.55 -46.25
N THR A 49 -14.86 7.49 -45.38
CA THR A 49 -15.14 8.88 -45.77
C THR A 49 -14.59 9.90 -44.77
N TYR A 50 -14.30 11.11 -45.25
CA TYR A 50 -13.82 12.20 -44.40
C TYR A 50 -14.86 12.65 -43.37
N GLU A 51 -16.15 12.67 -43.73
CA GLU A 51 -17.24 13.02 -42.80
C GLU A 51 -17.35 12.03 -41.64
N GLU A 52 -17.24 10.74 -41.94
CA GLU A 52 -17.22 9.66 -40.94
C GLU A 52 -16.00 9.76 -40.03
N TYR A 53 -14.84 10.18 -40.57
CA TYR A 53 -13.63 10.38 -39.78
C TYR A 53 -13.79 11.51 -38.76
N ILE A 54 -14.35 12.65 -39.18
CA ILE A 54 -14.64 13.78 -38.28
C ILE A 54 -15.68 13.37 -37.22
N ALA A 55 -16.72 12.63 -37.60
CA ALA A 55 -17.71 12.12 -36.65
C ALA A 55 -17.09 11.18 -35.61
N ASN A 56 -16.21 10.27 -36.05
CA ASN A 56 -15.49 9.35 -35.17
C ASN A 56 -14.56 10.08 -34.20
N LEU A 57 -13.84 11.11 -34.64
CA LEU A 57 -13.01 11.95 -33.76
C LEU A 57 -13.83 12.62 -32.65
N VAL A 58 -14.98 13.19 -32.99
CA VAL A 58 -15.87 13.83 -32.00
C VAL A 58 -16.41 12.81 -31.01
N ALA A 59 -16.82 11.63 -31.49
CA ALA A 59 -17.28 10.53 -30.64
C ALA A 59 -16.16 10.04 -29.71
N TYR A 60 -14.95 9.85 -30.24
CA TYR A 60 -13.77 9.43 -29.50
C TYR A 60 -13.45 10.41 -28.37
N GLN A 61 -13.45 11.72 -28.65
CA GLN A 61 -13.17 12.74 -27.63
C GLN A 61 -14.19 12.73 -26.48
N LYS A 62 -15.48 12.52 -26.80
CA LYS A 62 -16.54 12.39 -25.79
C LYS A 62 -16.33 11.15 -24.92
N LEU A 63 -16.03 10.00 -25.55
CA LEU A 63 -15.73 8.75 -24.85
C LEU A 63 -14.50 8.87 -23.96
N TYR A 64 -13.41 9.47 -24.46
CA TYR A 64 -12.20 9.73 -23.69
C TYR A 64 -12.46 10.58 -22.45
N THR A 65 -13.28 11.63 -22.58
CA THR A 65 -13.65 12.48 -21.44
C THR A 65 -14.41 11.69 -20.37
N ARG A 66 -15.34 10.83 -20.79
CA ARG A 66 -16.08 9.93 -19.89
C ARG A 66 -15.16 8.88 -19.25
N LEU A 67 -14.22 8.32 -20.01
CA LEU A 67 -13.23 7.36 -19.53
C LEU A 67 -12.38 7.98 -18.41
N LYS A 68 -11.85 9.19 -18.63
CA LYS A 68 -11.09 9.95 -17.63
C LYS A 68 -11.87 10.18 -16.33
N ALA A 69 -13.17 10.49 -16.43
CA ALA A 69 -14.02 10.68 -15.27
C ALA A 69 -14.21 9.36 -14.50
N ILE A 70 -14.45 8.25 -15.19
CA ILE A 70 -14.58 6.92 -14.59
C ILE A 70 -13.27 6.48 -13.93
N GLU A 71 -12.13 6.68 -14.58
CA GLU A 71 -10.81 6.37 -14.01
C GLU A 71 -10.54 7.13 -12.71
N LYS A 72 -10.92 8.42 -12.67
CA LYS A 72 -10.81 9.23 -11.46
C LYS A 72 -11.66 8.65 -10.33
N THR A 73 -12.92 8.36 -10.59
CA THR A 73 -13.85 7.78 -9.59
C THR A 73 -13.40 6.39 -9.14
N LEU A 74 -12.88 5.55 -10.05
CA LEU A 74 -12.31 4.25 -9.70
C LEU A 74 -11.14 4.37 -8.73
N ASN A 75 -10.24 5.34 -8.95
CA ASN A 75 -9.12 5.58 -8.03
C ASN A 75 -9.61 6.02 -6.65
N GLU A 76 -10.60 6.91 -6.58
CA GLU A 76 -11.20 7.37 -5.32
C GLU A 76 -11.89 6.21 -4.57
N LEU A 77 -12.66 5.38 -5.27
CA LEU A 77 -13.33 4.23 -4.68
C LEU A 77 -12.37 3.14 -4.23
N LYS A 78 -11.28 2.88 -4.96
CA LYS A 78 -10.25 1.90 -4.55
C LYS A 78 -9.53 2.33 -3.26
N LEU A 79 -9.26 3.63 -3.11
CA LEU A 79 -8.73 4.17 -1.84
C LEU A 79 -9.75 4.01 -0.70
N LEU A 80 -11.03 4.25 -0.97
CA LEU A 80 -12.09 4.06 0.02
C LEU A 80 -12.26 2.58 0.40
N GLU A 81 -12.16 1.66 -0.56
CA GLU A 81 -12.20 0.21 -0.33
C GLU A 81 -11.08 -0.22 0.63
N GLU A 82 -9.85 0.26 0.40
CA GLU A 82 -8.69 -0.03 1.25
C GLU A 82 -8.87 0.52 2.67
N ALA A 83 -9.36 1.76 2.79
CA ALA A 83 -9.65 2.37 4.08
C ALA A 83 -10.73 1.59 4.87
N LEU A 84 -11.85 1.26 4.23
CA LEU A 84 -12.92 0.47 4.86
C LEU A 84 -12.46 -0.94 5.26
N ALA A 85 -11.57 -1.55 4.45
CA ALA A 85 -11.01 -2.86 4.76
C ALA A 85 -10.08 -2.82 5.98
N GLU A 86 -9.26 -1.77 6.14
CA GLU A 86 -8.45 -1.59 7.35
C GLU A 86 -9.30 -1.28 8.58
N GLU A 87 -10.30 -0.40 8.48
CA GLU A 87 -11.24 -0.13 9.58
C GLU A 87 -11.93 -1.41 10.06
N ALA A 88 -12.41 -2.25 9.14
CA ALA A 88 -13.02 -3.53 9.48
C ALA A 88 -12.04 -4.47 10.20
N LYS A 89 -10.76 -4.51 9.78
CA LYS A 89 -9.73 -5.30 10.46
C LYS A 89 -9.48 -4.80 11.88
N ASP A 90 -9.44 -3.49 12.08
CA ASP A 90 -9.26 -2.89 13.41
C ASP A 90 -10.42 -3.22 14.35
N ILE A 91 -11.66 -3.13 13.87
CA ILE A 91 -12.84 -3.53 14.65
C ILE A 91 -12.76 -5.03 15.04
N VAL A 92 -12.31 -5.90 14.14
CA VAL A 92 -12.10 -7.34 14.44
C VAL A 92 -11.03 -7.53 15.52
N ARG A 93 -9.92 -6.78 15.46
CA ARG A 93 -8.87 -6.82 16.50
C ARG A 93 -9.42 -6.38 17.85
N ASP A 94 -10.22 -5.30 17.88
CA ASP A 94 -10.89 -4.79 19.07
C ASP A 94 -11.83 -5.84 19.69
N ILE A 95 -12.70 -6.45 18.89
CA ILE A 95 -13.63 -7.49 19.34
C ILE A 95 -12.85 -8.63 20.00
N LYS A 96 -11.79 -9.10 19.34
CA LYS A 96 -10.95 -10.20 19.86
C LYS A 96 -10.25 -9.81 21.16
N ALA A 97 -9.74 -8.59 21.28
CA ALA A 97 -9.15 -8.09 22.51
C ALA A 97 -10.19 -8.06 23.64
N MET A 98 -11.41 -7.61 23.36
CA MET A 98 -12.51 -7.59 24.34
C MET A 98 -12.95 -9.00 24.76
N GLU A 99 -12.99 -9.96 23.84
CA GLU A 99 -13.27 -11.37 24.15
C GLU A 99 -12.22 -11.98 25.09
N ILE A 100 -10.94 -11.68 24.86
CA ILE A 100 -9.84 -12.10 25.75
C ILE A 100 -10.01 -11.49 27.14
N ILE A 101 -10.28 -10.18 27.23
CA ILE A 101 -10.49 -9.50 28.52
C ILE A 101 -11.73 -10.09 29.23
N LYS A 102 -12.80 -10.40 28.48
CA LYS A 102 -14.00 -11.07 29.03
C LYS A 102 -13.67 -12.42 29.61
N HIS A 103 -12.94 -13.25 28.88
CA HIS A 103 -12.53 -14.57 29.35
C HIS A 103 -11.66 -14.47 30.61
N ASN A 104 -10.68 -13.57 30.63
CA ASN A 104 -9.80 -13.36 31.79
C ASN A 104 -10.59 -12.91 33.03
N ARG A 105 -11.56 -12.00 32.87
CA ARG A 105 -12.41 -11.58 34.00
C ARG A 105 -13.27 -12.72 34.56
N LEU A 106 -13.75 -13.62 33.70
CA LEU A 106 -14.51 -14.80 34.14
C LEU A 106 -13.63 -15.74 34.95
N ILE A 107 -12.40 -16.01 34.48
CA ILE A 107 -11.43 -16.82 35.23
C ILE A 107 -11.15 -16.19 36.60
N GLU A 108 -10.89 -14.89 36.66
CA GLU A 108 -10.64 -14.20 37.92
C GLU A 108 -11.85 -14.22 38.86
N HIS A 109 -13.07 -14.17 38.33
CA HIS A 109 -14.28 -14.33 39.14
C HIS A 109 -14.39 -15.75 39.71
N MET A 110 -14.21 -16.78 38.87
CA MET A 110 -14.25 -18.17 39.32
C MET A 110 -13.18 -18.46 40.37
N LYS A 111 -11.95 -17.96 40.20
CA LYS A 111 -10.90 -18.08 41.22
C LYS A 111 -11.31 -17.46 42.55
N LYS A 112 -11.95 -16.29 42.53
CA LYS A 112 -12.43 -15.63 43.75
C LYS A 112 -13.57 -16.39 44.41
N GLU A 113 -14.48 -16.99 43.63
CA GLU A 113 -15.55 -17.85 44.17
C GLU A 113 -14.98 -19.13 44.78
N LEU A 114 -14.09 -19.82 44.08
CA LEU A 114 -13.38 -20.99 44.60
C LEU A 114 -12.61 -20.67 45.89
N TYR A 115 -11.91 -19.54 45.94
CA TYR A 115 -11.19 -19.11 47.15
C TYR A 115 -12.14 -18.82 48.31
N LYS A 116 -13.32 -18.23 48.04
CA LYS A 116 -14.36 -18.04 49.07
C LYS A 116 -14.90 -19.37 49.56
N GLU A 117 -15.22 -20.30 48.66
CA GLU A 117 -15.69 -21.64 49.01
C GLU A 117 -14.65 -22.42 49.81
N GLU A 118 -13.37 -22.33 49.43
CA GLU A 118 -12.25 -22.92 50.18
C GLU A 118 -12.11 -22.31 51.58
N MET A 119 -12.22 -20.98 51.68
CA MET A 119 -12.17 -20.27 52.97
C MET A 119 -13.37 -20.63 53.85
N ASP A 120 -14.58 -20.72 53.28
CA ASP A 120 -15.79 -21.13 53.99
C ASP A 120 -15.69 -22.59 54.42
N ALA A 121 -15.29 -23.50 53.53
CA ALA A 121 -15.07 -24.91 53.86
C ALA A 121 -13.99 -25.08 54.93
N SER A 122 -12.90 -24.31 54.85
CA SER A 122 -11.84 -24.28 55.86
C SER A 122 -12.34 -23.69 57.17
N PHE A 123 -13.18 -22.66 57.14
CA PHE A 123 -13.80 -22.08 58.33
C PHE A 123 -14.75 -23.08 58.99
N PHE A 124 -15.63 -23.75 58.25
CA PHE A 124 -16.50 -24.79 58.77
C PHE A 124 -15.72 -26.02 59.25
N TYR A 125 -14.65 -26.40 58.56
CA TYR A 125 -13.75 -27.46 59.00
C TYR A 125 -13.09 -27.10 60.33
N ASN A 126 -12.53 -25.90 60.44
CA ASN A 126 -11.91 -25.37 61.66
C ASN A 126 -12.93 -25.15 62.77
N LEU A 127 -14.16 -24.73 62.46
CA LEU A 127 -15.23 -24.53 63.43
C LEU A 127 -15.76 -25.87 63.93
N LYS A 128 -15.92 -26.87 63.04
CA LYS A 128 -16.26 -28.25 63.42
C LYS A 128 -15.13 -28.88 64.22
N HIS A 129 -13.86 -28.67 63.84
CA HIS A 129 -12.71 -29.10 64.63
C HIS A 129 -12.63 -28.37 65.96
N PHE A 130 -12.92 -27.08 66.04
CA PHE A 130 -12.98 -26.33 67.28
C PHE A 130 -14.11 -26.82 68.18
N TYR A 131 -15.29 -27.10 67.61
CA TYR A 131 -16.41 -27.73 68.33
C TYR A 131 -16.06 -29.14 68.78
N ILE A 132 -15.40 -29.94 67.94
CA ILE A 132 -14.90 -31.27 68.29
C ILE A 132 -13.80 -31.15 69.33
N VAL A 133 -12.93 -30.14 69.31
CA VAL A 133 -11.91 -29.88 70.32
C VAL A 133 -12.57 -29.45 71.62
N LEU A 134 -13.57 -28.57 71.61
CA LEU A 134 -14.37 -28.20 72.78
C LEU A 134 -15.11 -29.41 73.35
N ILE A 135 -15.75 -30.20 72.49
CA ILE A 135 -16.45 -31.44 72.82
C ILE A 135 -15.46 -32.52 73.26
N THR A 136 -14.23 -32.60 72.73
CA THR A 136 -13.18 -33.53 73.15
C THR A 136 -12.36 -32.99 74.30
N LEU A 137 -12.46 -31.72 74.69
CA LEU A 137 -11.96 -31.20 75.96
C LEU A 137 -12.99 -31.46 77.06
N PHE A 138 -14.28 -31.42 76.68
CA PHE A 138 -15.42 -31.87 77.50
C PHE A 138 -15.49 -33.42 77.61
N LEU A 139 -15.15 -34.15 76.54
CA LEU A 139 -15.06 -35.62 76.43
C LEU A 139 -13.62 -36.13 76.58
N ALA A 140 -12.60 -35.32 76.81
CA ALA A 140 -11.30 -35.80 77.33
C ALA A 140 -11.39 -36.09 78.82
N PHE A 141 -12.53 -35.77 79.44
CA PHE A 141 -13.03 -36.44 80.62
C PHE A 141 -13.53 -37.88 80.32
N ASN A 142 -13.68 -38.29 79.05
CA ASN A 142 -14.17 -39.61 78.59
C ASN A 142 -13.66 -40.01 77.16
N ILE A 143 -12.39 -40.40 77.05
CA ILE A 143 -11.84 -41.44 76.14
C ILE A 143 -11.94 -41.28 74.59
N LYS A 144 -10.74 -41.15 73.98
CA LYS A 144 -10.11 -41.72 72.74
C LYS A 144 -10.90 -42.21 71.47
N THR A 145 -10.40 -41.72 70.31
CA THR A 145 -10.20 -42.32 68.94
C THR A 145 -11.36 -42.78 68.03
N PHE A 146 -11.36 -42.36 66.75
CA PHE A 146 -11.09 -43.16 65.52
C PHE A 146 -11.29 -42.31 64.22
N GLY A 147 -10.49 -42.57 63.17
CA GLY A 147 -10.37 -41.76 61.94
C GLY A 147 -10.85 -42.41 60.63
N ALA A 148 -10.62 -41.75 59.48
CA ALA A 148 -10.76 -42.33 58.13
C ALA A 148 -9.92 -41.56 57.05
N PRO A 149 -8.90 -42.18 56.42
CA PRO A 149 -8.07 -41.51 55.38
C PRO A 149 -8.24 -42.03 53.93
N ALA A 150 -9.11 -43.00 53.62
CA ALA A 150 -9.08 -43.70 52.33
C ALA A 150 -9.91 -43.11 51.16
N LEU A 151 -10.88 -42.21 51.42
CA LEU A 151 -11.73 -41.63 50.36
C LEU A 151 -11.11 -40.40 49.69
N TYR A 152 -10.20 -39.70 50.36
CA TYR A 152 -9.56 -38.49 49.83
C TYR A 152 -8.49 -38.81 48.75
N GLN A 153 -7.72 -39.89 48.92
CA GLN A 153 -6.66 -40.26 47.98
C GLN A 153 -7.16 -40.63 46.58
N ASN A 154 -8.33 -41.28 46.47
CA ASN A 154 -8.86 -41.68 45.16
C ASN A 154 -9.46 -40.50 44.38
N ALA A 155 -10.04 -39.52 45.07
CA ALA A 155 -10.56 -38.29 44.45
C ALA A 155 -9.42 -37.39 43.96
N GLU A 156 -8.36 -37.25 44.77
CA GLU A 156 -7.17 -36.48 44.42
C GLU A 156 -6.44 -37.04 43.19
N ASN A 157 -6.31 -38.37 43.10
CA ASN A 157 -5.68 -39.03 41.96
C ASN A 157 -6.46 -38.84 40.64
N GLN A 158 -7.80 -38.85 40.67
CA GLN A 158 -8.62 -38.61 39.48
C GLN A 158 -8.55 -37.15 39.02
N ILE A 159 -8.58 -36.20 39.96
CA ILE A 159 -8.43 -34.76 39.67
C ILE A 159 -7.05 -34.48 39.05
N ASN A 160 -5.99 -35.05 39.61
CA ASN A 160 -4.64 -34.86 39.08
C ASN A 160 -4.45 -35.46 37.67
N GLN A 161 -5.12 -36.57 37.35
CA GLN A 161 -5.11 -37.14 36.00
C GLN A 161 -5.85 -36.24 34.99
N ALA A 162 -7.02 -35.71 35.36
CA ALA A 162 -7.76 -34.78 34.51
C ALA A 162 -6.98 -33.48 34.25
N ILE A 163 -6.37 -32.91 35.30
CA ILE A 163 -5.51 -31.72 35.18
C ILE A 163 -4.33 -31.98 34.25
N ASN A 164 -3.67 -33.13 34.34
CA ASN A 164 -2.56 -33.48 33.45
C ASN A 164 -3.00 -33.65 31.99
N GLN A 165 -4.17 -34.26 31.74
CA GLN A 165 -4.71 -34.40 30.39
C GLN A 165 -5.07 -33.04 29.78
N ASP A 166 -5.71 -32.16 30.56
CA ASP A 166 -6.05 -30.81 30.10
C ASP A 166 -4.79 -29.96 29.84
N GLN A 167 -3.75 -30.09 30.67
CA GLN A 167 -2.46 -29.44 30.44
C GLN A 167 -1.80 -29.93 29.14
N GLN A 168 -1.83 -31.24 28.86
CA GLN A 168 -1.29 -31.80 27.62
C GLN A 168 -2.06 -31.32 26.39
N ASN A 169 -3.40 -31.31 26.45
CA ASN A 169 -4.25 -30.82 25.37
C ASN A 169 -4.02 -29.32 25.11
N LEU A 170 -3.89 -28.53 26.17
CA LEU A 170 -3.62 -27.10 26.08
C LEU A 170 -2.24 -26.82 25.47
N ASN A 171 -1.21 -27.56 25.89
CA ASN A 171 0.13 -27.43 25.33
C ASN A 171 0.17 -27.81 23.84
N MET A 172 -0.53 -28.87 23.44
CA MET A 172 -0.64 -29.28 22.04
C MET A 172 -1.33 -28.20 21.19
N LEU A 173 -2.42 -27.61 21.71
CA LEU A 173 -3.13 -26.52 21.04
C LEU A 173 -2.26 -25.25 20.93
N LEU A 174 -1.47 -24.97 21.96
CA LEU A 174 -0.55 -23.84 21.99
C LEU A 174 0.56 -24.01 20.94
N ASP A 175 1.16 -25.20 20.86
CA ASP A 175 2.19 -25.53 19.86
C ASP A 175 1.64 -25.43 18.43
N GLN A 176 0.42 -25.91 18.18
CA GLN A 176 -0.23 -25.77 16.88
C GLN A 176 -0.43 -24.29 16.51
N LYS A 177 -0.87 -23.45 17.46
CA LYS A 177 -1.04 -22.01 17.24
C LYS A 177 0.30 -21.30 17.02
N LEU A 178 1.34 -21.65 17.78
CA LEU A 178 2.68 -21.10 17.62
C LEU A 178 3.26 -21.43 16.25
N LYS A 179 3.13 -22.70 15.81
CA LYS A 179 3.58 -23.13 14.48
C LYS A 179 2.85 -22.38 13.36
N LYS A 180 1.54 -22.17 13.49
CA LYS A 180 0.75 -21.40 12.52
C LYS A 180 1.16 -19.92 12.50
N LEU A 181 1.40 -19.31 13.66
CA LEU A 181 1.88 -17.94 13.76
C LEU A 181 3.28 -17.77 13.14
N GLU A 182 4.17 -18.73 13.38
CA GLU A 182 5.51 -18.71 12.80
C GLU A 182 5.46 -18.82 11.27
N GLN A 183 4.59 -19.68 10.74
CA GLN A 183 4.37 -19.80 9.30
C GLN A 183 3.81 -18.49 8.71
N GLN A 184 2.78 -17.90 9.33
CA GLN A 184 2.23 -16.63 8.89
C GLN A 184 3.26 -15.50 8.93
N LYS A 185 4.14 -15.49 9.94
CA LYS A 185 5.24 -14.51 10.04
C LYS A 185 6.25 -14.67 8.90
N LYS A 186 6.60 -15.92 8.54
CA LYS A 186 7.49 -16.21 7.40
C LYS A 186 6.86 -15.78 6.07
N GLU A 187 5.58 -16.06 5.88
CA GLU A 187 4.83 -15.63 4.69
C GLU A 187 4.77 -14.11 4.58
N LEU A 188 4.48 -13.40 5.70
CA LEU A 188 4.44 -11.95 5.72
C LEU A 188 5.82 -11.33 5.42
N GLN A 189 6.90 -11.90 5.97
CA GLN A 189 8.26 -11.45 5.65
C GLN A 189 8.62 -11.65 4.18
N ALA A 190 8.16 -12.74 3.55
CA ALA A 190 8.35 -12.96 2.12
C ALA A 190 7.59 -11.94 1.27
N LEU A 191 6.35 -11.61 1.66
CA LEU A 191 5.55 -10.59 0.99
C LEU A 191 6.18 -9.19 1.10
N ILE A 192 6.68 -8.81 2.28
CA ILE A 192 7.38 -7.54 2.50
C ILE A 192 8.61 -7.44 1.59
N LYS A 193 9.45 -8.48 1.53
CA LYS A 193 10.62 -8.51 0.64
C LYS A 193 10.23 -8.36 -0.84
N LYS A 194 9.18 -9.06 -1.27
CA LYS A 194 8.67 -8.95 -2.64
C LYS A 194 8.17 -7.54 -2.96
N GLN A 195 7.51 -6.88 -2.00
CA GLN A 195 7.04 -5.51 -2.16
C GLN A 195 8.20 -4.52 -2.27
N GLU A 196 9.26 -4.67 -1.46
CA GLU A 196 10.46 -3.84 -1.56
C GLU A 196 11.18 -3.99 -2.90
N GLU A 197 11.24 -5.21 -3.44
CA GLU A 197 11.81 -5.47 -4.77
C GLU A 197 11.00 -4.81 -5.89
N LEU A 198 9.67 -4.87 -5.82
CA LEU A 198 8.79 -4.20 -6.77
C LEU A 198 8.97 -2.68 -6.72
N GLN A 199 9.02 -2.09 -5.52
CA GLN A 199 9.28 -0.65 -5.38
C GLN A 199 10.65 -0.24 -5.95
N LYS A 200 11.70 -1.04 -5.76
CA LYS A 200 13.01 -0.79 -6.35
C LYS A 200 12.96 -0.85 -7.89
N LEU A 201 12.21 -1.80 -8.44
CA LEU A 201 12.05 -1.94 -9.89
C LEU A 201 11.27 -0.77 -10.49
N GLU A 202 10.21 -0.31 -9.82
CA GLU A 202 9.43 0.87 -10.25
C GLU A 202 10.29 2.14 -10.24
N LYS A 203 11.07 2.36 -9.18
CA LYS A 203 12.01 3.49 -9.12
C LYS A 203 13.01 3.46 -10.27
N LYS A 204 13.60 2.30 -10.56
CA LYS A 204 14.52 2.14 -11.71
C LYS A 204 13.83 2.45 -13.04
N LYS A 205 12.61 1.93 -13.27
CA LYS A 205 11.84 2.23 -14.49
C LYS A 205 11.54 3.72 -14.63
N GLN A 206 11.18 4.40 -13.55
CA GLN A 206 10.94 5.84 -13.56
C GLN A 206 12.21 6.64 -13.84
N GLU A 207 13.35 6.25 -13.27
CA GLU A 207 14.65 6.88 -13.54
C GLU A 207 15.10 6.67 -14.98
N GLU A 208 14.94 5.47 -15.53
CA GLU A 208 15.24 5.19 -16.94
C GLU A 208 14.32 5.97 -17.89
N ALA A 209 13.02 6.05 -17.59
CA ALA A 209 12.08 6.86 -18.38
C ALA A 209 12.45 8.35 -18.34
N LYS A 210 12.85 8.88 -17.18
CA LYS A 210 13.34 10.26 -17.05
C LYS A 210 14.62 10.48 -17.87
N LYS A 211 15.58 9.56 -17.81
CA LYS A 211 16.81 9.64 -18.61
C LYS A 211 16.53 9.61 -20.11
N LYS A 212 15.64 8.73 -20.57
CA LYS A 212 15.23 8.66 -21.97
C LYS A 212 14.55 9.95 -22.43
N LYS A 213 13.63 10.49 -21.63
CA LYS A 213 12.97 11.77 -21.92
C LYS A 213 14.00 12.91 -22.02
N GLN A 214 14.95 12.99 -21.10
CA GLN A 214 16.02 13.98 -21.15
C GLN A 214 16.93 13.84 -22.38
N GLN A 215 17.24 12.61 -22.81
CA GLN A 215 18.02 12.36 -24.02
C GLN A 215 17.27 12.81 -25.27
N GLU A 216 15.97 12.45 -25.39
CA GLU A 216 15.13 12.89 -26.51
C GLU A 216 15.02 14.41 -26.57
N GLU A 217 14.81 15.08 -25.43
CA GLU A 217 14.76 16.55 -25.34
C GLU A 217 16.10 17.19 -25.77
N GLN A 218 17.24 16.60 -25.39
CA GLN A 218 18.56 17.09 -25.80
C GLN A 218 18.82 16.91 -27.30
N GLU A 219 18.39 15.79 -27.88
CA GLU A 219 18.50 15.53 -29.31
C GLU A 219 17.64 16.52 -30.11
N ILE A 220 16.38 16.70 -29.73
CA ILE A 220 15.49 17.70 -30.36
C ILE A 220 16.12 19.08 -30.30
N GLN A 221 16.71 19.49 -29.17
CA GLN A 221 17.40 20.78 -29.07
C GLN A 221 18.60 20.90 -30.02
N LYS A 222 19.36 19.83 -30.25
CA LYS A 222 20.47 19.84 -31.22
C LYS A 222 19.92 20.03 -32.63
N TYR A 223 18.88 19.30 -33.01
CA TYR A 223 18.23 19.46 -34.31
C TYR A 223 17.65 20.86 -34.51
N VAL A 224 16.99 21.43 -33.49
CA VAL A 224 16.48 22.80 -33.54
C VAL A 224 17.59 23.81 -33.81
N LYS A 225 18.78 23.65 -33.23
CA LYS A 225 19.92 24.56 -33.50
C LYS A 225 20.39 24.48 -34.95
N VAL A 226 20.49 23.27 -35.49
CA VAL A 226 20.90 23.05 -36.89
C VAL A 226 19.87 23.65 -37.85
N VAL A 227 18.58 23.33 -37.64
CA VAL A 227 17.47 23.84 -38.47
C VAL A 227 17.30 25.36 -38.31
N ALA A 228 17.56 25.92 -37.12
CA ALA A 228 17.52 27.37 -36.91
C ALA A 228 18.66 28.11 -37.61
N ALA A 229 19.81 27.46 -37.85
CA ALA A 229 20.95 28.05 -38.55
C ALA A 229 20.83 27.95 -40.07
N ALA A 230 20.18 26.90 -40.58
CA ALA A 230 19.92 26.72 -42.01
C ALA A 230 18.98 27.80 -42.57
N ASP A 231 19.07 28.05 -43.88
CA ASP A 231 18.04 28.80 -44.61
C ASP A 231 16.74 28.00 -44.74
N SER A 232 15.66 28.65 -45.17
CA SER A 232 14.33 28.01 -45.17
C SER A 232 14.20 26.85 -46.16
N ASP A 233 14.90 26.91 -47.28
CA ASP A 233 14.83 25.87 -48.32
C ASP A 233 15.61 24.62 -47.89
N GLN A 234 16.82 24.82 -47.36
CA GLN A 234 17.63 23.74 -46.80
C GLN A 234 16.97 23.10 -45.58
N ALA A 235 16.41 23.90 -44.67
CA ALA A 235 15.67 23.39 -43.53
C ALA A 235 14.42 22.61 -43.95
N GLY A 236 13.70 23.10 -44.97
CA GLY A 236 12.54 22.41 -45.54
C GLY A 236 12.92 21.03 -46.11
N ALA A 237 14.01 20.97 -46.89
CA ALA A 237 14.54 19.72 -47.41
C ALA A 237 14.96 18.76 -46.29
N MET A 238 15.69 19.24 -45.27
CA MET A 238 16.09 18.42 -44.11
C MET A 238 14.89 17.84 -43.36
N LEU A 239 13.81 18.61 -43.18
CA LEU A 239 12.62 18.15 -42.46
C LEU A 239 11.73 17.21 -43.29
N ASN A 240 11.87 17.16 -44.62
CA ASN A 240 11.14 16.20 -45.44
C ASN A 240 11.55 14.75 -45.16
N ASP A 241 12.83 14.53 -44.82
CA ASP A 241 13.38 13.21 -44.50
C ASP A 241 13.14 12.79 -43.04
N VAL A 242 12.61 13.71 -42.22
CA VAL A 242 12.34 13.49 -40.80
C VAL A 242 10.89 13.02 -40.60
N ASP A 243 10.66 12.28 -39.52
CA ASP A 243 9.31 11.88 -39.13
C ASP A 243 8.44 13.12 -38.83
N PRO A 244 7.17 13.17 -39.29
CA PRO A 244 6.29 14.32 -39.09
C PRO A 244 6.16 14.76 -37.63
N GLU A 245 6.20 13.84 -36.67
CA GLU A 245 6.17 14.14 -35.23
C GLU A 245 7.43 14.91 -34.79
N ILE A 246 8.61 14.45 -35.19
CA ILE A 246 9.88 15.08 -34.82
C ILE A 246 10.00 16.45 -35.49
N ALA A 247 9.60 16.55 -36.77
CA ALA A 247 9.55 17.82 -37.49
C ALA A 247 8.60 18.82 -36.82
N ALA A 248 7.43 18.37 -36.35
CA ALA A 248 6.49 19.18 -35.58
C ALA A 248 7.10 19.70 -34.26
N LYS A 249 7.76 18.82 -33.50
CA LYS A 249 8.47 19.19 -32.26
C LYS A 249 9.52 20.27 -32.53
N ILE A 250 10.32 20.12 -33.60
CA ILE A 250 11.34 21.10 -34.00
C ILE A 250 10.72 22.44 -34.40
N LEU A 251 9.71 22.45 -35.29
CA LEU A 251 9.10 23.68 -35.81
C LEU A 251 8.43 24.52 -34.71
N VAL A 252 7.77 23.88 -33.73
CA VAL A 252 7.13 24.59 -32.61
C VAL A 252 8.15 25.32 -31.72
N MET A 253 9.40 24.84 -31.69
CA MET A 253 10.48 25.47 -30.91
C MET A 253 11.09 26.68 -31.62
N LEU A 254 10.87 26.84 -32.92
CA LEU A 254 11.36 27.97 -33.70
C LEU A 254 10.43 29.20 -33.58
N PRO A 255 10.94 30.41 -33.90
CA PRO A 255 10.10 31.58 -34.05
C PRO A 255 9.06 31.36 -35.17
N SER A 256 7.81 31.77 -34.94
CA SER A 256 6.68 31.47 -35.83
C SER A 256 6.91 31.88 -37.29
N ARG A 257 7.58 33.02 -37.52
CA ARG A 257 7.92 33.48 -38.88
C ARG A 257 8.88 32.50 -39.58
N LYS A 258 9.94 32.05 -38.90
CA LYS A 258 10.92 31.11 -39.48
C LYS A 258 10.30 29.72 -39.67
N ALA A 259 9.50 29.25 -38.71
CA ALA A 259 8.75 28.00 -38.84
C ALA A 259 7.80 28.03 -40.04
N GLY A 260 7.07 29.13 -40.26
CA GLY A 260 6.20 29.31 -41.41
C GLY A 260 6.95 29.29 -42.74
N SER A 261 8.08 30.00 -42.84
CA SER A 261 8.92 29.98 -44.05
C SER A 261 9.49 28.60 -44.36
N ILE A 262 9.91 27.84 -43.34
CA ILE A 262 10.39 26.46 -43.51
C ILE A 262 9.25 25.55 -43.97
N LEU A 263 8.07 25.65 -43.36
CA LEU A 263 6.90 24.86 -43.72
C LEU A 263 6.48 25.10 -45.18
N SER A 264 6.60 26.34 -45.67
CA SER A 264 6.35 26.68 -47.08
C SER A 264 7.36 26.09 -48.06
N ALA A 265 8.57 25.76 -47.59
CA ALA A 265 9.64 25.14 -48.40
C ALA A 265 9.69 23.61 -48.28
N MET A 266 8.88 23.02 -47.39
CA MET A 266 8.72 21.57 -47.28
C MET A 266 7.89 21.00 -48.42
N ASP A 267 7.98 19.67 -48.63
CA ASP A 267 7.06 18.97 -49.53
C ASP A 267 5.61 19.18 -49.05
N PRO A 268 4.66 19.56 -49.92
CA PRO A 268 3.30 19.91 -49.51
C PRO A 268 2.57 18.80 -48.74
N LYS A 269 2.81 17.52 -49.07
CA LYS A 269 2.17 16.39 -48.38
C LYS A 269 2.76 16.21 -46.99
N LYS A 270 4.08 16.28 -46.87
CA LYS A 270 4.78 16.24 -45.57
C LYS A 270 4.40 17.43 -44.68
N ALA A 271 4.36 18.64 -45.23
CA ALA A 271 3.97 19.85 -44.52
C ALA A 271 2.55 19.75 -43.95
N ALA A 272 1.62 19.16 -44.69
CA ALA A 272 0.26 18.91 -44.22
C ALA A 272 0.24 17.97 -43.00
N LEU A 273 0.96 16.84 -43.05
CA LEU A 273 1.06 15.89 -41.94
C LEU A 273 1.68 16.53 -40.69
N VAL A 274 2.74 17.30 -40.87
CA VAL A 274 3.41 18.03 -39.77
C VAL A 274 2.45 19.05 -39.15
N THR A 275 1.70 19.78 -39.98
CA THR A 275 0.74 20.78 -39.52
C THR A 275 -0.41 20.13 -38.75
N ASP A 276 -0.94 19.02 -39.27
CA ASP A 276 -1.98 18.24 -38.60
C ASP A 276 -1.51 17.75 -37.23
N TYR A 277 -0.29 17.22 -37.14
CA TYR A 277 0.31 16.82 -35.87
C TYR A 277 0.42 17.99 -34.88
N ILE A 278 0.89 19.15 -35.35
CA ILE A 278 1.00 20.38 -34.53
C ILE A 278 -0.38 20.81 -34.00
N MET A 279 -1.43 20.72 -34.82
CA MET A 279 -2.79 21.11 -34.43
C MET A 279 -3.38 20.15 -33.41
N THR A 280 -3.27 18.84 -33.65
CA THR A 280 -3.81 17.79 -32.80
C THR A 280 -3.10 17.74 -31.43
N HIS A 281 -1.78 17.90 -31.43
CA HIS A 281 -0.95 17.80 -30.21
C HIS A 281 -0.52 19.17 -29.66
N LYS A 282 -1.23 20.25 -30.04
CA LYS A 282 -0.87 21.64 -29.69
C LYS A 282 -0.64 21.84 -28.19
N LYS A 283 -1.46 21.23 -27.33
CA LYS A 283 -1.31 21.39 -25.86
C LYS A 283 -0.03 20.75 -25.35
N GLU A 284 0.30 19.55 -25.82
CA GLU A 284 1.47 18.78 -25.41
C GLU A 284 2.75 19.41 -25.92
N LEU A 285 2.79 19.81 -27.20
CA LEU A 285 3.93 20.51 -27.79
C LEU A 285 4.22 21.85 -27.10
N ASN A 286 3.17 22.59 -26.69
CA ASN A 286 3.35 23.82 -25.92
C ASN A 286 3.83 23.55 -24.49
N ALA A 287 3.38 22.47 -23.84
CA ALA A 287 3.88 22.06 -22.53
C ALA A 287 5.37 21.68 -22.61
N MET A 288 5.75 20.86 -23.59
CA MET A 288 7.14 20.50 -23.89
C MET A 288 8.00 21.75 -24.13
N LYS A 289 7.54 22.67 -24.98
CA LYS A 289 8.25 23.94 -25.24
C LYS A 289 8.47 24.73 -23.95
N LYS A 290 7.48 24.80 -23.06
CA LYS A 290 7.60 25.47 -21.75
C LYS A 290 8.58 24.74 -20.84
N GLU A 291 8.51 23.42 -20.73
CA GLU A 291 9.42 22.60 -19.92
C GLU A 291 10.87 22.82 -20.35
N ILE A 292 11.13 22.77 -21.66
CA ILE A 292 12.48 22.94 -22.22
C ILE A 292 12.98 24.39 -22.05
N MET A 293 12.11 25.40 -22.22
CA MET A 293 12.49 26.80 -21.96
C MET A 293 12.77 27.05 -20.47
N ASN A 294 12.02 26.43 -19.57
CA ASN A 294 12.22 26.56 -18.12
C ASN A 294 13.50 25.84 -17.65
N ALA A 295 13.81 24.66 -18.21
CA ALA A 295 15.04 23.93 -17.92
C ALA A 295 16.31 24.71 -18.32
N LYS A 296 16.21 25.61 -19.31
CA LYS A 296 17.30 26.49 -19.77
C LYS A 296 17.58 27.67 -18.82
N ASN A 297 16.62 28.00 -17.94
CA ASN A 297 16.72 29.11 -16.98
C ASN A 297 17.10 28.64 -15.56
N GLN A 298 17.31 27.34 -15.34
CA GLN A 298 17.95 26.85 -14.12
C GLN A 298 19.48 26.87 -14.33
N PRO A 299 20.26 27.49 -13.43
CA PRO A 299 21.71 27.40 -13.50
C PRO A 299 22.10 25.92 -13.46
N GLN A 300 22.86 25.49 -14.47
CA GLN A 300 23.44 24.16 -14.54
C GLN A 300 24.30 23.94 -13.28
N ASN A 301 23.75 23.26 -12.28
CA ASN A 301 24.57 22.69 -11.22
C ASN A 301 25.24 21.45 -11.80
N GLN A 302 26.31 21.68 -12.57
CA GLN A 302 27.19 20.63 -13.04
C GLN A 302 27.84 20.01 -11.81
N ASN A 303 27.46 18.77 -11.49
CA ASN A 303 28.24 17.89 -10.64
C ASN A 303 29.60 17.66 -11.32
N THR A 304 30.56 18.54 -11.04
CA THR A 304 31.98 18.24 -11.18
C THR A 304 32.43 17.61 -9.86
N GLN A 305 32.44 16.29 -9.82
CA GLN A 305 33.31 15.58 -8.87
C GLN A 305 34.75 15.88 -9.29
N GLN A 306 35.34 16.93 -8.72
CA GLN A 306 36.79 17.09 -8.65
C GLN A 306 37.28 16.51 -7.34
N ASN A 307 37.96 15.38 -7.46
CA ASN A 307 38.92 14.88 -6.48
C ASN A 307 39.89 16.00 -6.11
N THR A 308 40.02 16.30 -4.82
CA THR A 308 41.23 16.87 -4.23
C THR A 308 41.56 16.10 -2.96
N PRO A 309 42.81 15.62 -2.79
CA PRO A 309 43.22 14.86 -1.62
C PRO A 309 43.33 15.80 -0.41
N ASN A 310 42.60 15.48 0.65
CA ASN A 310 42.66 16.19 1.93
C ASN A 310 43.93 15.74 2.68
N GLN A 311 45.01 16.52 2.57
CA GLN A 311 46.10 16.51 3.54
C GLN A 311 45.64 17.28 4.78
N ASN A 312 45.36 16.55 5.86
CA ASN A 312 45.43 17.09 7.21
C ASN A 312 46.05 16.01 8.11
N GLN A 313 47.37 16.11 8.28
CA GLN A 313 48.10 15.50 9.40
C GLN A 313 47.71 16.19 10.71
N PRO A 314 47.46 15.45 11.80
CA PRO A 314 47.60 16.00 13.14
C PRO A 314 49.10 16.03 13.52
N GLN A 315 49.61 17.23 13.85
CA GLN A 315 50.90 17.38 14.52
C GLN A 315 50.82 16.76 15.92
N ASN A 316 51.52 15.65 16.14
CA ASN A 316 51.88 15.16 17.47
C ASN A 316 53.28 15.67 17.79
N SER A 317 53.40 16.64 18.69
CA SER A 317 54.66 16.99 19.35
C SER A 317 54.73 16.30 20.72
N PRO A 318 55.84 15.62 21.07
CA PRO A 318 56.00 14.99 22.38
C PRO A 318 56.39 16.01 23.46
N PRO A 319 56.06 15.75 24.75
CA PRO A 319 56.40 16.66 25.84
C PRO A 319 57.89 16.59 26.22
N PRO A 320 58.47 17.67 26.79
CA PRO A 320 59.87 17.68 27.22
C PRO A 320 60.06 16.86 28.51
N PRO A 321 61.28 16.35 28.77
CA PRO A 321 61.54 15.48 29.91
C PRO A 321 61.56 16.28 31.24
N PRO A 322 61.22 15.63 32.36
CA PRO A 322 61.27 16.25 33.68
C PRO A 322 62.71 16.31 34.19
N GLY A 323 63.02 17.40 34.92
CA GLY A 323 64.22 17.50 35.76
C GLY A 323 64.13 16.65 37.02
#